data_AF-A0A1Y2BCS6-F1
#
_entry.id   AF-A0A1Y2BCS6-F1
#
_cell.length_a   1.000
_cell.length_b   1.000
_cell.length_c   1.000
_cell.angle_alpha   90.00
_cell.angle_beta   90.00
_cell.angle_gamma   90.00
#
_symmetry.space_group_name_H-M   'P 1'
#
loop_
_entity.id
_entity.type
_entity.pdbx_description
1 polymer ?
#
loop_
_entity_poly.entity_id
_entity_poly.type
_entity_poly.pdbx_seq_one_letter_code
_entity_poly.pdbx_strand_id
1 'polypeptide(L)'
;MAARFNFKKNLPVEVYPIVAIMGIAVGGASYYLYKLAMGNEVVWDRKGDWKPWDKIKYDQNTKFLTTQPEFWAKRKEQRLALEKERLV
;
A
#
# COMPACT_ATOMS: atom_id res chain seq x y z
N MET A 1 6.83 13.91 -28.00
CA MET A 1 5.90 13.06 -28.78
C MET A 1 4.56 13.06 -28.07
N ALA A 2 3.50 13.60 -28.67
CA ALA A 2 2.18 13.67 -28.03
C ALA A 2 1.43 12.34 -28.22
N ALA A 3 1.16 11.62 -27.13
CA ALA A 3 0.32 10.43 -27.15
C ALA A 3 -1.14 10.86 -27.35
N ARG A 4 -1.67 10.64 -28.56
CA ARG A 4 -3.07 10.92 -28.89
C ARG A 4 -3.87 9.65 -28.65
N PHE A 5 -4.45 9.50 -27.46
CA PHE A 5 -5.35 8.40 -27.15
C PHE A 5 -6.74 8.71 -27.71
N ASN A 6 -7.00 8.31 -28.97
CA ASN A 6 -8.32 8.43 -29.58
C ASN A 6 -9.23 7.27 -29.13
N PHE A 7 -9.92 7.45 -27.99
CA PHE A 7 -11.03 6.59 -27.56
C PHE A 7 -12.31 6.90 -28.34
N LYS A 8 -12.38 6.50 -29.61
CA LYS A 8 -13.66 6.46 -30.34
C LYS A 8 -13.75 5.21 -31.19
N LYS A 9 -14.21 4.12 -30.57
CA LYS A 9 -14.91 3.01 -31.22
C LYS A 9 -15.94 2.51 -30.23
N ASN A 10 -17.21 2.48 -30.61
CA ASN A 10 -18.24 1.78 -29.84
C ASN A 10 -17.86 0.30 -29.89
N LEU A 11 -17.17 -0.18 -28.85
CA LEU A 11 -16.78 -1.58 -28.76
C LEU A 11 -18.06 -2.41 -28.54
N PRO A 12 -18.12 -3.63 -29.10
CA PRO A 12 -19.23 -4.55 -28.83
C PRO A 12 -19.42 -4.71 -27.31
N VAL A 13 -20.66 -4.84 -26.85
CA VAL A 13 -20.99 -4.89 -25.41
C VAL A 13 -20.28 -6.05 -24.71
N GLU A 14 -19.95 -7.09 -25.46
CA GLU A 14 -19.26 -8.31 -25.03
C GLU A 14 -17.77 -8.09 -24.72
N VAL A 15 -17.16 -7.02 -25.23
CA VAL A 15 -15.71 -6.74 -25.06
C VAL A 15 -15.42 -6.01 -23.76
N TYR A 16 -16.37 -5.23 -23.23
CA TYR A 16 -16.21 -4.51 -21.96
C TYR A 16 -15.79 -5.40 -20.78
N PRO A 17 -16.39 -6.58 -20.53
CA PRO A 17 -15.96 -7.42 -19.41
C PRO A 17 -14.51 -7.91 -19.55
N ILE A 18 -14.08 -8.23 -20.77
CA ILE A 18 -12.71 -8.70 -21.03
C ILE A 18 -11.69 -7.60 -20.74
N VAL A 19 -11.96 -6.39 -21.25
CA VAL A 19 -11.08 -5.23 -21.03
C VAL A 19 -11.08 -4.81 -19.57
N ALA A 20 -12.22 -4.91 -18.88
CA ALA A 20 -12.32 -4.61 -17.45
C ALA A 20 -11.46 -5.56 -16.61
N ILE A 21 -11.57 -6.88 -16.84
CA ILE A 21 -10.78 -7.88 -16.09
C ILE A 21 -9.29 -7.71 -16.39
N MET A 22 -8.92 -7.50 -17.66
CA MET A 22 -7.52 -7.26 -18.04
C MET A 22 -6.97 -5.97 -17.40
N GLY A 23 -7.76 -4.90 -17.41
CA GLY A 23 -7.40 -3.63 -16.77
C GLY A 23 -7.20 -3.78 -15.27
N ILE A 24 -8.08 -4.54 -14.60
CA ILE A 24 -7.95 -4.85 -13.17
C ILE A 24 -6.72 -5.73 -12.93
N ALA A 25 -6.44 -6.72 -13.78
CA ALA A 25 -5.29 -7.61 -13.62
C ALA A 25 -3.96 -6.84 -13.76
N VAL A 26 -3.78 -6.08 -14.84
CA VAL A 26 -2.55 -5.30 -15.08
C VAL A 26 -2.44 -4.16 -14.07
N GLY A 27 -3.54 -3.48 -13.77
CA GLY A 27 -3.58 -2.42 -12.76
C GLY A 27 -3.29 -2.94 -11.37
N GLY A 28 -3.88 -4.07 -10.98
CA GLY A 28 -3.67 -4.73 -9.69
C GLY A 28 -2.25 -5.25 -9.52
N ALA A 29 -1.68 -5.88 -10.55
CA ALA A 29 -0.28 -6.32 -10.55
C ALA A 29 0.68 -5.12 -10.42
N SER A 30 0.45 -4.05 -11.19
CA SER A 30 1.27 -2.84 -11.13
C SER A 30 1.16 -2.15 -9.76
N TYR A 31 -0.05 -2.09 -9.19
CA TYR A 31 -0.28 -1.52 -7.87
C TYR A 31 0.40 -2.34 -6.76
N TYR A 32 0.33 -3.66 -6.85
CA TYR A 32 1.00 -4.54 -5.88
C TYR A 32 2.53 -4.39 -5.96
N LEU A 33 3.10 -4.37 -7.17
CA LEU A 33 4.52 -4.10 -7.37
C LEU A 33 4.93 -2.73 -6.85
N TYR A 34 4.13 -1.69 -7.09
CA TYR A 34 4.38 -0.35 -6.55
C TYR A 34 4.39 -0.33 -5.02
N LYS A 35 3.43 -1.02 -4.39
CA LYS A 35 3.39 -1.16 -2.92
C LYS A 35 4.59 -1.91 -2.37
N LEU A 36 5.02 -2.99 -3.02
CA LEU A 36 6.20 -3.75 -2.63
C LEU A 36 7.49 -2.94 -2.83
N ALA A 37 7.58 -2.21 -3.93
CA ALA A 37 8.67 -1.28 -4.20
C ALA A 37 8.81 -0.25 -3.07
N MET A 38 7.71 0.28 -2.54
CA MET A 38 7.73 1.26 -1.45
C MET A 38 7.81 0.64 -0.04
N GLY A 39 8.11 -0.65 0.08
CA GLY A 39 8.26 -1.33 1.36
C GLY A 39 9.38 -0.75 2.22
N ASN A 40 9.26 -0.90 3.53
CA ASN A 40 10.22 -0.37 4.50
C ASN A 40 11.58 -1.10 4.48
N GLU A 41 11.66 -2.21 3.76
CA GLU A 41 12.87 -2.96 3.45
C GLU A 41 13.61 -2.43 2.21
N VAL A 42 12.96 -1.61 1.37
CA VAL A 42 13.53 -1.16 0.08
C VAL A 42 14.08 0.26 0.20
N VAL A 43 15.37 0.42 -0.12
CA VAL A 43 16.06 1.73 -0.11
C VAL A 43 16.10 2.31 -1.53
N TRP A 44 15.26 3.32 -1.79
CA TRP A 44 15.26 4.08 -3.05
C TRP A 44 16.29 5.22 -3.06
N ASP A 45 16.43 5.91 -1.94
CA ASP A 45 17.40 7.00 -1.77
C ASP A 45 18.46 6.60 -0.75
N ARG A 46 19.72 6.56 -1.19
CA ARG A 46 20.87 6.23 -0.34
C ARG A 46 21.56 7.47 0.24
N LYS A 47 21.19 8.67 -0.21
CA LYS A 47 21.85 9.93 0.18
C LYS A 47 21.05 10.71 1.21
N GLY A 48 19.72 10.63 1.19
CA GLY A 48 18.85 11.21 2.20
C GLY A 48 18.43 10.18 3.24
N ASP A 49 17.18 9.76 3.17
CA ASP A 49 16.52 8.88 4.13
C ASP A 49 16.80 7.39 3.83
N TRP A 50 18.03 6.98 4.11
CA TRP A 50 18.56 5.66 3.78
C TRP A 50 18.10 4.54 4.73
N LYS A 51 17.39 4.86 5.82
CA LYS A 51 16.95 3.89 6.85
C LYS A 51 15.41 3.78 6.91
N PRO A 52 14.76 3.21 5.90
CA PRO A 52 13.31 3.09 5.87
C PRO A 52 12.71 2.27 7.03
N TRP A 53 13.51 1.42 7.70
CA TRP A 53 13.12 0.70 8.91
C TRP A 53 12.99 1.58 10.17
N ASP A 54 13.59 2.77 10.20
CA ASP A 54 13.51 3.68 11.35
C ASP A 54 12.11 4.30 11.50
N LYS A 55 11.32 4.28 10.42
CA LYS A 55 9.94 4.79 10.40
C LYS A 55 8.94 3.89 11.12
N ILE A 56 9.31 2.64 11.40
CA ILE A 56 8.43 1.64 12.01
C ILE A 56 8.55 1.74 13.52
N LYS A 57 7.41 1.93 14.20
CA LYS A 57 7.35 1.87 15.67
C LYS A 57 7.21 0.42 16.13
N TYR A 58 7.78 0.10 17.30
CA TYR A 58 7.77 -1.25 17.87
C TYR A 58 6.36 -1.88 18.07
N ASP A 59 5.31 -1.05 18.14
CA ASP A 59 3.92 -1.49 18.32
C ASP A 59 3.12 -1.56 17.01
N GLN A 60 3.73 -1.23 15.86
CA GLN A 60 3.08 -1.31 14.57
C GLN A 60 3.28 -2.68 13.92
N ASN A 61 2.18 -3.24 13.41
CA ASN A 61 2.24 -4.40 12.54
C ASN A 61 2.67 -3.98 11.13
N THR A 62 3.82 -4.47 10.69
CA THR A 62 4.36 -4.23 9.34
C THR A 62 3.84 -5.23 8.31
N LYS A 63 3.16 -6.30 8.73
CA LYS A 63 2.66 -7.32 7.82
C LYS A 63 1.47 -6.81 7.03
N PHE A 64 1.47 -7.12 5.73
CA PHE A 64 0.36 -6.78 4.83
C PHE A 64 -0.98 -7.38 5.28
N LEU A 65 -0.95 -8.61 5.79
CA LEU A 65 -2.11 -9.32 6.35
C LEU A 65 -1.75 -9.86 7.73
N THR A 66 -2.67 -9.71 8.67
CA THR A 66 -2.59 -10.32 10.00
C THR A 66 -3.78 -11.23 10.22
N THR A 67 -3.50 -12.44 10.71
CA THR A 67 -4.53 -13.37 11.15
C THR A 67 -5.10 -13.02 12.53
N GLN A 68 -4.47 -12.08 13.24
CA GLN A 68 -4.83 -11.73 14.61
C GLN A 68 -4.94 -10.20 14.78
N PRO A 69 -6.02 -9.57 14.28
CA PRO A 69 -6.19 -8.11 14.34
C PRO A 69 -6.38 -7.61 15.78
N GLU A 70 -7.08 -8.38 16.63
CA GLU A 70 -7.39 -8.00 18.01
C GLU A 70 -6.14 -7.79 18.87
N PHE A 71 -5.10 -8.58 18.65
CA PHE A 71 -3.84 -8.48 19.37
C PHE A 71 -3.16 -7.13 19.15
N TRP A 72 -3.13 -6.67 17.90
CA TRP A 72 -2.52 -5.39 17.53
C TRP A 72 -3.36 -4.20 17.97
N ALA A 73 -4.70 -4.33 17.95
CA ALA A 73 -5.60 -3.31 18.47
C ALA A 73 -5.36 -3.05 19.97
N LYS A 74 -5.30 -4.11 20.78
CA LYS A 74 -5.04 -4.03 22.23
C LYS A 74 -3.72 -3.34 22.55
N ARG A 75 -2.64 -3.64 21.83
CA ARG A 75 -1.34 -2.98 22.03
C ARG A 75 -1.37 -1.49 21.72
N LYS A 76 -2.09 -1.11 20.65
CA LYS A 76 -2.25 0.29 20.28
C LYS A 76 -2.99 1.07 21.38
N GLU A 77 -4.02 0.48 21.97
CA GLU A 77 -4.77 1.05 23.10
C GLU A 77 -3.91 1.20 24.36
N GLN A 78 -3.14 0.16 24.73
CA GLN A 78 -2.22 0.20 25.87
C GLN A 78 -1.20 1.32 25.75
N ARG A 79 -0.62 1.50 24.57
CA ARG A 79 0.34 2.57 24.33
C ARG A 79 -0.31 3.95 24.43
N LEU A 80 -1.54 4.09 23.93
CA LEU A 80 -2.28 5.36 23.99
C LEU A 80 -2.68 5.71 25.44
N ALA A 81 -2.95 4.71 26.27
CA ALA A 81 -3.15 4.88 27.71
C ALA A 81 -1.85 5.36 28.40
N LEU A 82 -0.71 4.71 28.13
CA LEU A 82 0.60 5.13 28.65
C LEU A 82 1.00 6.55 28.21
N GLU A 83 0.72 6.91 26.96
CA GLU A 83 0.98 8.28 26.46
C GLU A 83 0.09 9.30 27.18
N LYS A 84 -1.18 8.99 27.45
CA LYS A 84 -2.07 9.85 28.23
C LYS A 84 -1.56 10.03 29.66
N GLU A 85 -1.16 8.96 30.32
CA GLU A 85 -0.59 9.01 31.68
C GLU A 85 0.69 9.83 31.75
N ARG A 86 1.52 9.81 30.69
CA ARG A 86 2.74 10.61 30.59
C ARG A 86 2.48 12.12 30.36
N LEU A 87 1.29 12.46 29.89
CA LEU A 87 0.90 13.85 29.57
C LEU A 87 0.11 14.53 30.68
N VAL A 88 -0.26 13.80 31.73
CA VAL A 88 -0.90 14.29 32.96
C VAL A 88 0.17 14.54 34.02
#